data_AF-A0A843VR06-F1
#
_entry.id   AF-A0A843VR06-F1
#
_cell.length_a   1.000
_cell.length_b   1.000
_cell.length_c   1.000
_cell.angle_alpha   90.00
_cell.angle_beta   90.00
_cell.angle_gamma   90.00
#
_symmetry.space_group_name_H-M   'P 1'
#
loop_
_entity.id
_entity.type
_entity.pdbx_description
1 polymer ?
#
loop_
_entity_poly.entity_id
_entity_poly.type
_entity_poly.pdbx_seq_one_letter_code
_entity_poly.pdbx_strand_id
1 'polypeptide(L)'
;MYSTEGNIEPCSLVAKKKKTSTLVMVVAASLAILTLLVVSILLWRLKRKKTSEATSGAYQGNDIGLKREGHRFTFSEITSITKNFGTKIGRGGFGTVYLGYLEDGTQVAVKVLSQSSSQGAKEFQTEVRT
;
A
#
# COMPACT_ATOMS: atom_id res chain seq x y z
N MET A 1 -77.21 60.50 3.32
CA MET A 1 -75.73 60.55 3.26
C MET A 1 -75.26 60.43 4.70
N TYR A 2 -74.58 59.41 5.21
CA TYR A 2 -73.67 58.37 4.71
C TYR A 2 -73.58 57.29 5.83
N SER A 3 -73.29 56.02 5.51
CA SER A 3 -73.02 54.97 6.51
C SER A 3 -71.84 54.08 6.08
N THR A 4 -70.88 53.97 7.02
CA THR A 4 -70.00 52.86 7.45
C THR A 4 -69.27 51.90 6.49
N GLU A 5 -68.18 51.35 7.04
CA GLU A 5 -67.36 50.19 6.64
C GLU A 5 -66.17 50.50 5.72
N GLY A 6 -64.95 49.99 5.91
CA GLY A 6 -64.43 48.96 6.80
C GLY A 6 -62.97 48.69 6.39
N ASN A 7 -62.15 48.32 7.36
CA ASN A 7 -60.73 48.00 7.29
C ASN A 7 -60.43 46.76 6.42
N ILE A 8 -59.48 46.84 5.48
CA ILE A 8 -58.88 45.65 4.85
C ILE A 8 -57.37 45.86 4.62
N GLU A 9 -56.56 45.44 5.60
CA GLU A 9 -55.31 44.73 5.29
C GLU A 9 -55.63 43.23 5.32
N PRO A 10 -55.15 42.44 4.34
CA PRO A 10 -54.00 41.56 4.62
C PRO A 10 -53.12 41.39 3.36
N CYS A 11 -51.90 40.85 3.35
CA CYS A 11 -51.43 39.68 4.06
C CYS A 11 -49.90 39.62 3.92
N SER A 12 -49.19 39.60 5.04
CA SER A 12 -47.75 39.28 5.08
C SER A 12 -47.56 37.76 5.06
N LEU A 13 -47.37 37.18 3.88
CA LEU A 13 -46.88 35.80 3.77
C LEU A 13 -45.34 35.78 3.78
N VAL A 14 -44.75 36.09 4.92
CA VAL A 14 -43.35 35.70 5.20
C VAL A 14 -43.39 34.27 5.73
N ALA A 15 -43.27 33.30 4.82
CA ALA A 15 -43.12 31.90 5.18
C ALA A 15 -41.77 31.68 5.91
N LYS A 16 -41.81 31.57 7.23
CA LYS A 16 -40.68 31.08 8.04
C LYS A 16 -40.91 29.62 8.44
N LYS A 17 -40.04 28.72 7.98
CA LYS A 17 -39.38 27.61 8.74
C LYS A 17 -39.07 26.40 7.85
N LYS A 18 -37.77 26.03 7.75
CA LYS A 18 -37.26 24.64 7.79
C LYS A 18 -35.80 24.62 8.27
N LYS A 19 -35.56 24.62 9.59
CA LYS A 19 -34.21 24.44 10.19
C LYS A 19 -33.99 23.01 10.72
N THR A 20 -35.05 22.31 11.12
CA THR A 20 -35.01 20.94 11.64
C THR A 20 -34.72 19.90 10.55
N SER A 21 -35.25 20.09 9.33
CA SER A 21 -35.00 19.20 8.19
C SER A 21 -33.53 19.15 7.78
N THR A 22 -32.81 20.28 7.82
CA THR A 22 -31.38 20.33 7.50
C THR A 22 -30.54 19.67 8.59
N LEU A 23 -30.87 19.87 9.87
CA LEU A 23 -30.17 19.21 10.98
C LEU A 23 -30.33 17.69 10.94
N VAL A 24 -31.54 17.18 10.64
CA VAL A 24 -31.78 15.74 10.51
C VAL A 24 -30.95 15.14 9.36
N MET A 25 -30.84 15.82 8.22
CA MET A 25 -30.00 15.35 7.10
C MET A 25 -28.50 15.35 7.45
N VAL A 26 -28.01 16.35 8.16
CA VAL A 26 -26.60 16.42 8.59
C VAL A 26 -26.27 15.31 9.59
N VAL A 27 -27.17 15.04 10.53
CA VAL A 27 -27.02 13.94 11.51
C VAL A 27 -27.04 12.58 10.81
N ALA A 28 -27.95 12.36 9.85
CA ALA A 28 -28.02 11.11 9.10
C ALA A 28 -26.76 10.88 8.24
N ALA A 29 -26.27 11.91 7.54
CA ALA A 29 -25.09 11.82 6.69
C ALA A 29 -23.80 11.58 7.50
N SER A 30 -23.65 12.24 8.66
CA SER A 30 -22.48 12.06 9.53
C SER A 30 -22.41 10.65 10.12
N LEU A 31 -23.54 10.06 10.52
CA LEU A 31 -23.60 8.66 10.96
C LEU A 31 -23.20 7.70 9.83
N ALA A 32 -23.73 7.88 8.63
CA ALA A 32 -23.38 7.04 7.48
C ALA A 32 -21.87 7.07 7.17
N ILE A 33 -21.27 8.26 7.14
CA ILE A 33 -19.82 8.42 6.86
C ILE A 33 -18.99 7.75 7.98
N LEU A 34 -19.35 7.94 9.25
CA LEU A 34 -18.63 7.35 10.37
C LEU A 34 -18.65 5.81 10.30
N THR A 35 -19.81 5.21 9.98
CA THR A 35 -19.90 3.75 9.82
C THR A 35 -19.04 3.23 8.67
N LEU A 36 -19.02 3.90 7.51
CA LEU A 36 -18.19 3.52 6.38
C LEU A 36 -16.69 3.57 6.71
N LEU A 37 -16.26 4.60 7.44
CA LEU A 37 -14.85 4.73 7.87
C LEU A 37 -14.46 3.59 8.82
N VAL A 38 -15.30 3.25 9.80
CA VAL A 38 -15.03 2.16 10.74
C VAL A 38 -14.94 0.81 10.02
N VAL A 39 -15.87 0.52 9.11
CA VAL A 39 -15.87 -0.72 8.32
C VAL A 39 -14.63 -0.80 7.42
N SER A 40 -14.27 0.29 6.75
CA SER A 40 -13.05 0.36 5.92
C SER A 40 -11.78 0.07 6.73
N ILE A 41 -11.67 0.66 7.92
CA ILE A 41 -10.55 0.42 8.84
C ILE A 41 -10.52 -1.05 9.31
N LEU A 42 -11.67 -1.63 9.69
CA LEU A 42 -11.75 -3.04 10.07
C LEU A 42 -11.31 -3.96 8.93
N LEU A 43 -11.80 -3.74 7.70
CA LEU A 43 -11.42 -4.52 6.53
C LEU A 43 -9.92 -4.41 6.23
N TRP A 44 -9.34 -3.21 6.35
CA TRP A 44 -7.89 -3.03 6.21
C TRP A 44 -7.10 -3.73 7.31
N ARG A 45 -7.55 -3.68 8.57
CA ARG A 45 -6.92 -4.39 9.69
C ARG A 45 -6.99 -5.90 9.51
N LEU A 46 -8.13 -6.43 9.04
CA LEU A 46 -8.31 -7.85 8.76
C LEU A 46 -7.49 -8.31 7.54
N LYS A 47 -7.39 -7.50 6.49
CA LYS A 47 -6.51 -7.78 5.34
C LYS A 47 -5.02 -7.76 5.73
N ARG A 48 -4.61 -6.84 6.61
CA ARG A 48 -3.22 -6.78 7.10
C ARG A 48 -2.84 -7.94 8.02
N LYS A 49 -3.80 -8.65 8.61
CA LYS A 49 -3.54 -9.84 9.45
C LYS A 49 -3.34 -11.14 8.66
N LYS A 50 -3.52 -11.14 7.32
CA LYS A 50 -3.35 -12.35 6.48
C LYS A 50 -1.95 -12.52 5.88
N THR A 51 -0.97 -11.72 6.29
CA THR A 51 0.43 -11.93 5.89
C THR A 51 1.33 -11.99 7.12
N SER A 52 1.09 -12.98 7.97
CA SER A 52 2.01 -13.44 9.02
C SER A 52 1.54 -14.83 9.45
N GLU A 53 2.01 -15.84 8.72
CA GLU A 53 2.14 -17.28 9.06
C GLU A 53 1.86 -18.19 7.86
N ALA A 54 2.93 -18.56 7.16
CA ALA A 54 3.11 -19.87 6.53
C ALA A 54 4.61 -20.09 6.37
N THR A 55 5.26 -20.48 7.47
CA THR A 55 6.56 -21.13 7.46
C THR A 55 6.36 -22.54 6.89
N SER A 56 7.25 -22.94 5.96
CA SER A 56 7.51 -24.31 5.52
C SER A 56 6.41 -25.04 4.74
N GLY A 57 6.54 -25.03 3.42
CA GLY A 57 5.87 -25.98 2.52
C GLY A 57 6.52 -25.92 1.14
N ALA A 58 7.03 -27.06 0.68
CA ALA A 58 7.65 -27.22 -0.63
C ALA A 58 6.75 -26.69 -1.75
N TYR A 59 7.19 -25.64 -2.46
CA TYR A 59 6.58 -25.22 -3.72
C TYR A 59 7.39 -25.80 -4.89
N GLN A 60 7.04 -27.03 -5.24
CA GLN A 60 7.18 -27.54 -6.59
C GLN A 60 6.08 -26.88 -7.43
N GLY A 61 6.40 -25.70 -7.99
CA GLY A 61 5.56 -25.01 -8.95
C GLY A 61 5.93 -25.45 -10.37
N ASN A 62 5.11 -26.32 -10.95
CA ASN A 62 5.02 -26.44 -12.40
C ASN A 62 4.23 -25.22 -12.90
N ASP A 63 4.93 -24.17 -13.30
CA ASP A 63 4.38 -23.08 -14.10
C ASP A 63 5.10 -23.03 -15.45
N ILE A 64 4.32 -23.41 -16.47
CA ILE A 64 4.69 -23.33 -17.88
C ILE A 64 4.67 -21.86 -18.29
N GLY A 65 5.83 -21.34 -18.70
CA GLY A 65 5.94 -20.09 -19.46
C GLY A 65 7.05 -19.17 -18.97
N LEU A 66 8.19 -19.22 -19.67
CA LEU A 66 9.41 -18.40 -19.49
C LEU A 66 10.34 -18.85 -18.35
N LYS A 67 11.14 -19.89 -18.66
CA LYS A 67 12.38 -20.22 -17.95
C LYS A 67 13.35 -19.05 -18.09
N ARG A 68 13.26 -18.06 -17.22
CA ARG A 68 14.38 -17.16 -16.95
C ARG A 68 15.44 -18.01 -16.26
N GLU A 69 16.49 -18.40 -16.99
CA GLU A 69 17.62 -19.14 -16.44
C GLU A 69 18.42 -18.26 -15.48
N GLY A 70 17.84 -17.94 -14.32
CA GLY A 70 18.57 -17.40 -13.19
C GLY A 70 19.31 -18.54 -12.51
N HIS A 71 20.64 -18.56 -12.61
CA HIS A 71 21.46 -19.41 -11.75
C HIS A 71 21.22 -19.01 -10.29
N ARG A 72 20.84 -19.99 -9.46
CA ARG A 72 20.65 -19.79 -8.03
C ARG A 72 21.99 -20.06 -7.35
N PHE A 73 22.49 -19.06 -6.64
CA PHE A 73 23.68 -19.19 -5.81
C PHE A 73 23.28 -19.36 -4.35
N THR A 74 23.93 -20.29 -3.67
CA THR A 74 23.94 -20.40 -2.22
C THR A 74 24.68 -19.23 -1.60
N PHE A 75 24.41 -18.97 -0.31
CA PHE A 75 25.11 -17.92 0.42
C PHE A 75 26.63 -18.15 0.48
N SER A 76 27.06 -19.41 0.56
CA SER A 76 28.49 -19.78 0.54
C SER A 76 29.14 -19.41 -0.78
N GLU A 77 28.48 -19.67 -1.92
CA GLU A 77 28.98 -19.29 -3.24
C GLU A 77 29.09 -17.78 -3.38
N ILE A 78 28.06 -17.03 -2.95
CA ILE A 78 28.11 -15.55 -2.96
C ILE A 78 29.28 -15.02 -2.11
N THR A 79 29.51 -15.64 -0.96
CA THR A 79 30.62 -15.29 -0.07
C THR A 79 31.97 -15.55 -0.76
N SER A 80 32.11 -16.68 -1.47
CA SER A 80 33.30 -17.00 -2.26
C SER A 80 33.51 -16.01 -3.41
N ILE A 81 32.47 -15.80 -4.24
CA ILE A 81 32.45 -14.89 -5.39
C ILE A 81 32.89 -13.48 -4.98
N THR A 82 32.43 -12.99 -3.83
CA THR A 82 32.72 -11.63 -3.33
C THR A 82 33.94 -11.54 -2.41
N LYS A 83 34.70 -12.63 -2.22
CA LYS A 83 35.81 -12.71 -1.27
C LYS A 83 35.44 -12.20 0.13
N ASN A 84 34.36 -12.76 0.69
CA ASN A 84 33.73 -12.33 1.95
C ASN A 84 33.28 -10.86 1.93
N PHE A 85 32.62 -10.43 0.85
CA PHE A 85 32.16 -9.04 0.69
C PHE A 85 33.30 -8.00 0.80
N GLY A 86 34.50 -8.34 0.30
CA GLY A 86 35.73 -7.57 0.54
C GLY A 86 35.79 -6.22 -0.18
N THR A 87 35.33 -6.16 -1.44
CA THR A 87 35.42 -4.93 -2.26
C THR A 87 34.03 -4.37 -2.52
N LYS A 88 33.74 -3.23 -1.90
CA LYS A 88 32.52 -2.47 -2.15
C LYS A 88 32.68 -1.55 -3.35
N ILE A 89 31.74 -1.64 -4.29
CA ILE A 89 31.72 -0.81 -5.52
C ILE A 89 30.55 0.16 -5.56
N GLY A 90 29.59 0.06 -4.64
CA GLY A 90 28.48 1.01 -4.56
C GLY A 90 27.67 0.92 -3.27
N ARG A 91 26.95 2.00 -2.94
CA ARG A 91 25.95 2.05 -1.86
C ARG A 91 24.76 2.92 -2.29
N GLY A 92 23.55 2.46 -2.00
CA GLY A 92 22.33 3.25 -2.19
C GLY A 92 21.24 2.86 -1.18
N GLY A 93 20.03 3.39 -1.36
CA GLY A 93 18.87 3.09 -0.49
C GLY A 93 18.44 1.62 -0.48
N PHE A 94 18.84 0.86 -1.51
CA PHE A 94 18.52 -0.55 -1.65
C PHE A 94 19.57 -1.48 -1.05
N GLY A 95 20.75 -0.97 -0.68
CA GLY A 95 21.81 -1.78 -0.09
C GLY A 95 23.21 -1.43 -0.61
N THR A 96 24.09 -2.42 -0.51
CA THR A 96 25.51 -2.31 -0.88
C THR A 96 25.80 -3.22 -2.07
N VAL A 97 26.56 -2.72 -3.03
CA VAL A 97 27.01 -3.50 -4.19
C VAL A 97 28.49 -3.84 -3.99
N TYR A 98 28.82 -5.12 -4.12
CA TYR A 98 30.17 -5.66 -3.99
C TYR A 98 30.66 -6.18 -5.34
N LEU A 99 31.96 -6.09 -5.54
CA LEU A 99 32.63 -6.74 -6.66
C LEU A 99 32.75 -8.23 -6.39
N GLY A 100 32.52 -9.05 -7.42
CA GLY A 100 32.79 -10.48 -7.36
C GLY A 100 33.29 -11.04 -8.68
N TYR A 101 33.71 -12.30 -8.63
CA TYR A 101 34.18 -13.07 -9.77
C TYR A 101 33.56 -14.48 -9.73
N LEU A 102 32.98 -14.92 -10.84
CA LEU A 102 32.55 -16.30 -11.02
C LEU A 102 33.75 -17.23 -11.25
N GLU A 103 33.53 -18.54 -11.22
CA GLU A 103 34.59 -19.55 -11.39
C GLU A 103 35.30 -19.46 -12.75
N ASP A 104 34.58 -19.02 -13.79
CA ASP A 104 35.09 -18.77 -15.13
C ASP A 104 35.88 -17.45 -15.25
N GLY A 105 36.00 -16.69 -14.16
CA GLY A 105 36.66 -15.39 -14.13
C GLY A 105 35.77 -14.21 -14.52
N THR A 106 34.49 -14.45 -14.85
CA THR A 106 33.54 -13.39 -15.20
C THR A 106 33.34 -12.43 -14.02
N GLN A 107 33.59 -11.15 -14.26
CA GLN A 107 33.38 -10.11 -13.26
C GLN A 107 31.89 -9.82 -13.09
N VAL A 108 31.43 -9.77 -11.84
CA VAL A 108 30.02 -9.54 -11.49
C VAL A 108 29.87 -8.51 -10.38
N ALA A 109 28.68 -7.89 -10.32
CA ALA A 109 28.29 -7.01 -9.24
C ALA A 109 27.23 -7.70 -8.36
N VAL A 110 27.54 -7.90 -7.08
CA VAL A 110 26.65 -8.56 -6.11
C VAL A 110 25.99 -7.50 -5.24
N LYS A 111 24.69 -7.28 -5.45
CA LYS A 111 23.87 -6.34 -4.67
C LYS A 111 23.30 -7.06 -3.44
N VAL A 112 23.69 -6.59 -2.25
CA VAL A 112 23.23 -7.08 -0.95
C VAL A 112 22.24 -6.09 -0.38
N LEU A 113 21.01 -6.53 -0.12
CA LEU A 113 19.96 -5.66 0.42
C LEU A 113 20.24 -5.26 1.88
N SER A 114 19.96 -4.01 2.21
CA SER A 114 19.98 -3.56 3.60
C SER A 114 18.77 -4.11 4.36
N GLN A 115 18.96 -4.67 5.55
CA GLN A 115 17.86 -5.12 6.43
C GLN A 115 16.88 -3.99 6.77
N SER A 116 17.34 -2.73 6.75
CA SER A 116 16.51 -1.55 7.00
C SER A 116 15.60 -1.16 5.83
N SER A 117 15.75 -1.77 4.66
CA SER A 117 15.00 -1.42 3.45
C SER A 117 13.80 -2.38 3.27
N SER A 118 12.78 -2.21 4.10
CA SER A 118 11.53 -2.98 4.00
C SER A 118 10.83 -2.81 2.65
N GLN A 119 11.03 -1.67 1.99
CA GLN A 119 10.55 -1.41 0.63
C GLN A 119 11.42 -2.10 -0.43
N GLY A 120 12.75 -2.09 -0.25
CA GLY A 120 13.70 -2.68 -1.20
C GLY A 120 13.60 -4.19 -1.34
N ALA A 121 13.20 -4.92 -0.29
CA ALA A 121 13.03 -6.37 -0.36
C ALA A 121 11.93 -6.80 -1.35
N LYS A 122 10.84 -6.03 -1.45
CA LYS A 122 9.74 -6.31 -2.40
C LYS A 122 10.14 -5.95 -3.84
N GLU A 123 10.82 -4.82 -3.99
CA GLU A 123 11.31 -4.35 -5.29
C GLU A 123 12.38 -5.29 -5.86
N PHE A 124 13.29 -5.80 -5.03
CA PHE A 124 14.29 -6.80 -5.41
C PHE A 124 13.68 -8.14 -5.86
N GLN A 125 12.62 -8.61 -5.19
CA GLN A 125 11.91 -9.82 -5.63
C GLN A 125 11.24 -9.63 -7.00
N THR A 126 10.90 -8.39 -7.35
CA THR A 126 10.32 -8.06 -8.66
C THR A 126 11.39 -8.11 -9.75
N GLU A 127 12.60 -7.58 -9.48
CA GLU A 127 13.75 -7.63 -10.41
C GLU A 127 14.15 -9.07 -10.75
N VAL A 128 14.13 -10.01 -9.78
CA VAL A 128 14.47 -11.41 -10.03
C VAL A 128 13.43 -12.11 -10.92
N ARG A 129 12.14 -11.71 -10.82
CA ARG A 129 11.03 -12.34 -11.56
C ARG A 129 10.75 -11.75 -12.94
N THR A 130 11.08 -10.48 -13.18
CA THR A 130 10.80 -9.75 -14.44
C THR A 130 12.02 -9.74 -15.34
#